data_AF-A0A926SGR9-F1
#
_entry.id   AF-A0A926SGR9-F1
#
_cell.length_a   1.000
_cell.length_b   1.000
_cell.length_c   1.000
_cell.angle_alpha   90.00
_cell.angle_beta   90.00
_cell.angle_gamma   90.00
#
_symmetry.space_group_name_H-M   'P 1'
#
loop_
_entity.id
_entity.type
_entity.pdbx_description
1 polymer ?
#
loop_
_entity_poly.entity_id
_entity_poly.type
_entity_poly.pdbx_seq_one_letter_code
_entity_poly.pdbx_strand_id
1 'polypeptide(L)'
;MTELPIKRLTQPLMDSIAEQARSSPRQRKNHNFHEHHDRVQRFLNVLQPGTYVRPHRHVRPADADGFEFFLVLQGAIGILILNESGSVIHTEKISATGTTRGVELGEGMFHTLIALEPDTVMFELKEGPYVPMDDKDFLPQFPLENTPDAKQWIQTWQGYFA
;
A
#
# COMPACT_ATOMS: atom_id res chain seq x y z
N MET A 1 -34.55 7.94 14.45
CA MET A 1 -33.46 7.18 15.09
C MET A 1 -32.16 7.88 14.75
N THR A 2 -31.41 8.33 15.74
CA THR A 2 -30.08 8.91 15.53
C THR A 2 -29.14 7.80 15.04
N GLU A 3 -28.54 8.01 13.88
CA GLU A 3 -27.58 7.06 13.32
C GLU A 3 -26.33 7.03 14.20
N LEU A 4 -25.91 5.84 14.65
CA LEU A 4 -24.68 5.70 15.43
C LEU A 4 -23.48 5.89 14.51
N PRO A 5 -22.41 6.59 14.94
CA PRO A 5 -21.23 6.87 14.13
C PRO A 5 -20.30 5.64 13.98
N ILE A 6 -20.85 4.53 13.49
CA ILE A 6 -20.15 3.24 13.34
C ILE A 6 -19.73 3.06 11.89
N LYS A 7 -18.43 3.14 11.62
CA LYS A 7 -17.84 2.77 10.34
C LYS A 7 -17.54 1.26 10.35
N ARG A 8 -18.03 0.51 9.36
CA ARG A 8 -17.87 -0.94 9.26
C ARG A 8 -17.06 -1.32 8.04
N LEU A 9 -16.11 -2.23 8.21
CA LEU A 9 -15.47 -2.92 7.11
C LEU A 9 -16.23 -4.20 6.80
N THR A 10 -16.97 -4.22 5.70
CA THR A 10 -17.81 -5.35 5.29
C THR A 10 -17.38 -5.88 3.93
N GLN A 11 -17.73 -7.14 3.62
CA GLN A 11 -17.46 -7.71 2.29
C GLN A 11 -18.07 -6.86 1.17
N PRO A 12 -19.35 -6.40 1.23
CA PRO A 12 -19.90 -5.52 0.19
C PRO A 12 -19.13 -4.21 0.00
N LEU A 13 -18.57 -3.63 1.08
CA LEU A 13 -17.72 -2.46 0.97
C LEU A 13 -16.42 -2.80 0.22
N MET A 14 -15.76 -3.91 0.57
CA MET A 14 -14.55 -4.36 -0.10
C MET A 14 -14.79 -4.63 -1.59
N ASP A 15 -15.88 -5.32 -1.93
CA ASP A 15 -16.26 -5.64 -3.31
C ASP A 15 -16.51 -4.37 -4.14
N SER A 16 -17.20 -3.38 -3.56
CA SER A 16 -17.46 -2.09 -4.22
C SER A 16 -16.18 -1.31 -4.49
N ILE A 17 -15.22 -1.33 -3.57
CA ILE A 17 -13.92 -0.65 -3.76
C ILE A 17 -13.08 -1.43 -4.79
N ALA A 18 -13.15 -2.76 -4.79
CA ALA A 18 -12.47 -3.60 -5.78
C ALA A 18 -12.96 -3.33 -7.21
N GLU A 19 -14.27 -3.13 -7.41
CA GLU A 19 -14.84 -2.72 -8.70
C GLU A 19 -14.29 -1.36 -9.18
N GLN A 20 -14.20 -0.39 -8.27
CA GLN A 20 -13.59 0.90 -8.57
C GLN A 20 -12.08 0.77 -8.87
N ALA A 21 -11.37 -0.11 -8.16
CA ALA A 21 -9.96 -0.37 -8.41
C ALA A 21 -9.75 -0.95 -9.81
N ARG A 22 -10.53 -1.95 -10.23
CA ARG A 22 -10.47 -2.58 -11.56
C ARG A 22 -10.68 -1.60 -12.71
N SER A 23 -11.56 -0.62 -12.54
CA SER A 23 -11.85 0.39 -13.56
C SER A 23 -10.92 1.61 -13.51
N SER A 24 -10.09 1.73 -12.46
CA SER A 24 -9.17 2.85 -12.31
C SER A 24 -7.90 2.69 -13.18
N PRO A 25 -7.36 3.77 -13.77
CA PRO A 25 -6.10 3.69 -14.52
C PRO A 25 -4.93 3.14 -13.69
N ARG A 26 -4.90 3.44 -12.39
CA ARG A 26 -3.87 3.00 -11.44
C ARG A 26 -4.05 1.56 -10.95
N GLN A 27 -5.19 0.95 -11.27
CA GLN A 27 -5.58 -0.38 -10.84
C GLN A 27 -5.67 -0.57 -9.32
N ARG A 28 -5.81 0.53 -8.58
CA ARG A 28 -5.97 0.55 -7.13
C ARG A 28 -6.88 1.68 -6.67
N LYS A 29 -7.52 1.49 -5.52
CA LYS A 29 -8.38 2.49 -4.88
C LYS A 29 -8.20 2.46 -3.37
N ASN A 30 -8.12 3.64 -2.75
CA ASN A 30 -8.10 3.76 -1.29
C ASN A 30 -9.49 4.05 -0.70
N HIS A 31 -9.68 3.70 0.57
CA HIS A 31 -10.86 4.07 1.36
C HIS A 31 -10.47 4.40 2.80
N ASN A 32 -10.75 5.64 3.24
CA ASN A 32 -10.29 6.14 4.54
C ASN A 32 -11.35 5.92 5.64
N PHE A 33 -10.91 5.42 6.79
CA PHE A 33 -11.72 5.37 8.03
C PHE A 33 -11.47 6.57 8.95
N HIS A 34 -10.54 7.44 8.59
CA HIS A 34 -10.06 8.60 9.35
C HIS A 34 -10.27 9.90 8.56
N GLU A 35 -10.20 11.03 9.27
CA GLU A 35 -10.06 12.35 8.66
C GLU A 35 -8.57 12.72 8.57
N HIS A 36 -8.18 13.61 7.64
CA HIS A 36 -6.76 13.94 7.41
C HIS A 36 -6.01 14.47 8.64
N HIS A 37 -6.73 15.14 9.56
CA HIS A 37 -6.17 15.67 10.80
C HIS A 37 -6.04 14.62 11.92
N ASP A 38 -6.54 13.41 11.72
CA ASP A 38 -6.48 12.37 12.73
C ASP A 38 -5.01 11.99 12.98
N ARG A 39 -4.69 11.80 14.26
CA ARG A 39 -3.34 11.39 14.70
C ARG A 39 -2.95 9.99 14.20
N VAL A 40 -3.92 9.19 13.78
CA VAL A 40 -3.70 7.85 13.26
C VAL A 40 -4.51 7.67 11.99
N GLN A 41 -3.81 7.42 10.90
CA GLN A 41 -4.40 7.11 9.61
C GLN A 41 -4.69 5.61 9.53
N ARG A 42 -5.90 5.28 9.13
CA ARG A 42 -6.43 3.92 9.00
C ARG A 42 -7.27 3.84 7.73
N PHE A 43 -6.82 3.07 6.77
CA PHE A 43 -7.45 3.04 5.45
C PHE A 43 -7.20 1.72 4.75
N LEU A 44 -8.00 1.45 3.71
CA LEU A 44 -7.76 0.36 2.79
C LEU A 44 -6.99 0.86 1.59
N ASN A 45 -6.12 0.01 1.06
CA ASN A 45 -5.71 0.00 -0.33
C ASN A 45 -6.24 -1.30 -0.95
N VAL A 46 -7.16 -1.17 -1.91
CA VAL A 46 -7.65 -2.30 -2.71
C VAL A 46 -6.93 -2.28 -4.04
N LEU A 47 -6.25 -3.38 -4.35
CA LEU A 47 -5.21 -3.47 -5.37
C LEU A 47 -5.55 -4.59 -6.36
N GLN A 48 -5.27 -4.35 -7.63
CA GLN A 48 -5.34 -5.37 -8.68
C GLN A 48 -3.93 -5.70 -9.20
N PRO A 49 -3.69 -6.94 -9.67
CA PRO A 49 -2.48 -7.28 -10.40
C PRO A 49 -2.26 -6.31 -11.57
N GLY A 50 -1.07 -5.72 -11.65
CA GLY A 50 -0.79 -4.61 -12.56
C GLY A 50 -0.81 -3.22 -11.92
N THR A 51 -1.14 -3.13 -10.63
CA THR A 51 -0.90 -1.92 -9.84
C THR A 51 0.59 -1.61 -9.77
N TYR A 52 0.96 -0.38 -10.10
CA TYR A 52 2.32 0.14 -9.90
C TYR A 52 2.35 1.12 -8.73
N VAL A 53 3.09 0.80 -7.67
CA VAL A 53 3.44 1.74 -6.61
C VAL A 53 4.89 2.14 -6.84
N ARG A 54 5.16 3.43 -7.03
CA ARG A 54 6.53 3.91 -7.15
C ARG A 54 7.27 3.65 -5.83
N PRO A 55 8.49 3.09 -5.84
CA PRO A 55 9.26 2.87 -4.63
C PRO A 55 9.43 4.16 -3.85
N HIS A 56 9.09 4.11 -2.57
CA HIS A 56 9.06 5.28 -1.71
C HIS A 56 9.40 4.89 -0.27
N ARG A 57 9.69 5.90 0.53
CA ARG A 57 9.75 5.82 1.98
C ARG A 57 8.97 6.97 2.59
N HIS A 58 8.54 6.75 3.81
CA HIS A 58 8.00 7.78 4.68
C HIS A 58 9.12 8.24 5.62
N VAL A 59 9.38 9.54 5.67
CA VAL A 59 10.33 10.18 6.60
C VAL A 59 9.58 11.28 7.34
N ARG A 60 9.52 11.17 8.65
CA ARG A 60 8.95 12.15 9.57
C ARG A 60 10.07 12.97 10.22
N PRO A 61 9.71 14.09 10.88
CA PRO A 61 10.66 14.86 11.68
C PRO A 61 11.34 13.99 12.76
N ALA A 62 12.59 14.33 13.11
CA ALA A 62 13.48 13.52 13.93
C ALA A 62 13.02 13.24 15.38
N ASP A 63 11.91 13.82 15.82
CA ASP A 63 11.31 13.65 17.15
C ASP A 63 10.05 12.77 17.14
N ALA A 64 9.70 12.15 16.00
CA ALA A 64 8.59 11.23 15.89
C ALA A 64 9.07 9.83 15.47
N ASP A 65 8.76 8.81 16.27
CA ASP A 65 8.89 7.42 15.83
C ASP A 65 7.83 7.11 14.78
N GLY A 66 8.27 6.62 13.63
CA GLY A 66 7.42 6.33 12.50
C GLY A 66 7.33 4.86 12.11
N PHE A 67 6.12 4.42 11.76
CA PHE A 67 5.91 3.15 11.06
C PHE A 67 4.85 3.26 9.96
N GLU A 68 4.80 2.22 9.14
CA GLU A 68 3.65 1.83 8.33
C GLU A 68 3.34 0.36 8.61
N PHE A 69 2.09 0.05 8.96
CA PHE A 69 1.66 -1.30 9.24
C PHE A 69 0.65 -1.74 8.19
N PHE A 70 0.93 -2.86 7.53
CA PHE A 70 0.07 -3.45 6.51
C PHE A 70 -0.52 -4.76 7.02
N LEU A 71 -1.83 -4.94 6.83
CA LEU A 71 -2.56 -6.17 7.13
C LEU A 71 -3.37 -6.58 5.90
N VAL A 72 -3.12 -7.78 5.37
CA VAL A 72 -3.89 -8.30 4.23
C VAL A 72 -5.14 -9.00 4.73
N LEU A 73 -6.29 -8.46 4.34
CA LEU A 73 -7.61 -8.95 4.72
C LEU A 73 -8.22 -9.89 3.66
N GLN A 74 -7.86 -9.69 2.40
CA GLN A 74 -8.28 -10.50 1.26
C GLN A 74 -7.16 -10.52 0.21
N GLY A 75 -6.97 -11.66 -0.46
CA GLY A 75 -5.94 -11.82 -1.47
C GLY A 75 -4.51 -11.87 -0.91
N ALA A 76 -3.55 -11.37 -1.68
CA ALA A 76 -2.14 -11.40 -1.35
C ALA A 76 -1.35 -10.26 -2.01
N ILE A 77 -0.35 -9.75 -1.28
CA ILE A 77 0.67 -8.83 -1.79
C ILE A 77 2.06 -9.46 -1.70
N GLY A 78 2.95 -8.99 -2.56
CA GLY A 78 4.39 -9.13 -2.39
C GLY A 78 4.99 -7.77 -2.07
N ILE A 79 5.75 -7.68 -0.98
CA ILE A 79 6.49 -6.46 -0.62
C ILE A 79 7.94 -6.63 -1.02
N LEU A 80 8.51 -5.58 -1.61
CA LEU A 80 9.92 -5.48 -1.92
C LEU A 80 10.51 -4.32 -1.13
N ILE A 81 11.57 -4.60 -0.37
CA ILE A 81 12.38 -3.58 0.30
C ILE A 81 13.60 -3.30 -0.57
N LEU A 82 13.90 -2.02 -0.76
CA LEU A 82 14.97 -1.56 -1.63
C LEU A 82 16.00 -0.78 -0.83
N ASN A 83 17.24 -0.78 -1.32
CA ASN A 83 18.24 0.18 -0.87
C ASN A 83 18.13 1.51 -1.67
N GLU A 84 18.97 2.49 -1.35
CA GLU A 84 18.99 3.80 -2.01
C GLU A 84 19.30 3.74 -3.52
N SER A 85 20.06 2.73 -3.97
CA SER A 85 20.31 2.52 -5.40
C SER A 85 19.11 1.90 -6.14
N GLY A 86 18.06 1.50 -5.43
CA GLY A 86 16.88 0.84 -5.99
C GLY A 86 17.06 -0.66 -6.24
N SER A 87 18.07 -1.27 -5.63
CA SER A 87 18.23 -2.73 -5.63
C SER A 87 17.31 -3.34 -4.58
N VAL A 88 16.61 -4.42 -4.94
CA VAL A 88 15.80 -5.19 -4.00
C VAL A 88 16.74 -5.93 -3.04
N ILE A 89 16.58 -5.68 -1.74
CA ILE A 89 17.39 -6.29 -0.67
C ILE A 89 16.60 -7.29 0.17
N HIS A 90 15.27 -7.25 0.10
CA HIS A 90 14.39 -8.20 0.78
C HIS A 90 13.04 -8.27 0.09
N THR A 91 12.40 -9.44 0.16
CA THR A 91 11.05 -9.69 -0.35
C THR A 91 10.26 -10.52 0.64
N GLU A 92 9.00 -10.17 0.85
CA GLU A 92 8.09 -10.92 1.74
C GLU A 92 6.71 -11.05 1.08
N LYS A 93 6.15 -12.27 1.09
CA LYS A 93 4.78 -12.52 0.64
C LYS A 93 3.84 -12.43 1.83
N ILE A 94 2.78 -11.64 1.70
CA ILE A 94 1.78 -11.45 2.75
C ILE A 94 0.41 -11.79 2.17
N SER A 95 -0.34 -12.68 2.83
CA SER A 95 -1.67 -13.07 2.34
C SER A 95 -2.67 -13.28 3.46
N ALA A 96 -3.95 -13.11 3.13
CA ALA A 96 -5.05 -13.30 4.08
C ALA A 96 -5.20 -14.76 4.57
N THR A 97 -4.60 -15.72 3.87
CA THR A 97 -4.69 -17.15 4.18
C THR A 97 -3.35 -17.78 4.59
N GLY A 98 -2.25 -17.05 4.44
CA GLY A 98 -0.90 -17.51 4.72
C GLY A 98 -0.49 -17.40 6.19
N THR A 99 0.78 -17.75 6.45
CA THR A 99 1.44 -17.63 7.75
C THR A 99 1.75 -16.18 8.09
N THR A 100 2.26 -15.41 7.12
CA THR A 100 2.47 -13.97 7.24
C THR A 100 1.22 -13.26 6.74
N ARG A 101 0.52 -12.54 7.63
CA ARG A 101 -0.73 -11.82 7.32
C ARG A 101 -0.59 -10.31 7.36
N GLY A 102 0.47 -9.82 7.98
CA GLY A 102 0.80 -8.40 8.02
C GLY A 102 2.28 -8.20 8.26
N VAL A 103 2.71 -6.96 8.10
CA VAL A 103 4.08 -6.51 8.33
C VAL A 103 4.06 -5.09 8.85
N GLU A 104 5.05 -4.75 9.68
CA GLU A 104 5.39 -3.39 10.01
C GLU A 104 6.67 -3.01 9.28
N LEU A 105 6.65 -1.86 8.61
CA LEU A 105 7.82 -1.25 8.03
C LEU A 105 8.27 -0.13 8.95
N GLY A 106 9.54 -0.18 9.35
CA GLY A 106 10.18 0.89 10.08
C GLY A 106 10.37 2.13 9.19
N GLU A 107 10.57 3.25 9.86
CA GLU A 107 10.79 4.52 9.19
C GLU A 107 11.98 4.53 8.23
N GLY A 108 11.85 5.29 7.14
CA GLY A 108 12.94 5.50 6.18
C GLY A 108 13.24 4.31 5.26
N MET A 109 12.53 3.18 5.40
CA MET A 109 12.71 2.01 4.54
C MET A 109 12.10 2.27 3.16
N PHE A 110 12.94 2.27 2.11
CA PHE A 110 12.43 2.27 0.74
C PHE A 110 11.72 0.95 0.45
N HIS A 111 10.47 1.04 0.03
CA HIS A 111 9.67 -0.13 -0.26
C HIS A 111 8.73 0.13 -1.44
N THR A 112 8.28 -0.97 -2.04
CA THR A 112 7.13 -1.02 -2.92
C THR A 112 6.36 -2.32 -2.69
N LEU A 113 5.20 -2.44 -3.31
CA LEU A 113 4.38 -3.64 -3.27
C LEU A 113 3.77 -3.93 -4.64
N ILE A 114 3.43 -5.20 -4.83
CA ILE A 114 2.61 -5.69 -5.94
C ILE A 114 1.43 -6.49 -5.40
N ALA A 115 0.29 -6.42 -6.08
CA ALA A 115 -0.79 -7.37 -5.86
C ALA A 115 -0.47 -8.68 -6.58
N LEU A 116 -0.52 -9.78 -5.85
CA LEU A 116 -0.30 -11.13 -6.37
C LEU A 116 -1.62 -11.80 -6.77
N GLU A 117 -2.74 -11.36 -6.17
CA GLU A 117 -4.08 -11.87 -6.44
C GLU A 117 -5.03 -10.72 -6.80
N PRO A 118 -6.04 -10.95 -7.67
CA PRO A 118 -7.13 -10.00 -7.90
C PRO A 118 -7.84 -9.63 -6.60
N ASP A 119 -8.42 -8.42 -6.58
CA ASP A 119 -9.25 -7.95 -5.47
C ASP A 119 -8.54 -8.04 -4.10
N THR A 120 -7.23 -7.80 -4.08
CA THR A 120 -6.43 -7.83 -2.86
C THR A 120 -6.75 -6.61 -2.02
N VAL A 121 -7.13 -6.83 -0.76
CA VAL A 121 -7.47 -5.78 0.21
C VAL A 121 -6.41 -5.72 1.29
N MET A 122 -5.65 -4.64 1.31
CA MET A 122 -4.67 -4.33 2.34
C MET A 122 -5.22 -3.21 3.23
N PHE A 123 -5.31 -3.44 4.53
CA PHE A 123 -5.49 -2.39 5.51
C PHE A 123 -4.13 -1.80 5.87
N GLU A 124 -4.04 -0.48 5.83
CA GLU A 124 -2.84 0.28 6.18
C GLU A 124 -3.13 1.16 7.40
N LEU A 125 -2.22 1.10 8.36
CA LEU A 125 -2.19 1.91 9.56
C LEU A 125 -0.86 2.65 9.62
N LYS A 126 -0.91 3.96 9.83
CA LYS A 126 0.29 4.78 10.04
C LYS A 126 0.01 6.00 10.90
N GLU A 127 1.06 6.56 11.48
CA GLU A 127 0.97 7.82 12.21
C GLU A 127 0.50 8.95 11.29
N GLY A 128 -0.43 9.77 11.80
CA GLY A 128 -0.88 11.00 11.18
C GLY A 128 -0.38 12.23 11.96
N PRO A 129 -0.83 13.44 11.61
CA PRO A 129 -1.77 13.75 10.52
C PRO A 129 -1.14 13.54 9.13
N TYR A 130 -1.98 13.52 8.09
CA TYR A 130 -1.49 13.49 6.71
C TYR A 130 -0.95 14.87 6.31
N VAL A 131 0.34 14.97 6.00
CA VAL A 131 0.98 16.20 5.51
C VAL A 131 1.38 16.02 4.04
N PRO A 132 0.61 16.54 3.07
CA PRO A 132 0.74 16.19 1.66
C PRO A 132 2.09 16.49 0.99
N MET A 133 2.86 17.47 1.50
CA MET A 133 4.10 17.93 0.84
C MET A 133 5.35 17.10 1.18
N ASP A 134 5.34 16.35 2.29
CA ASP A 134 6.55 15.66 2.80
C ASP A 134 6.35 14.17 3.03
N ASP A 135 5.16 13.61 2.79
CA ASP A 135 4.85 12.25 3.22
C ASP A 135 5.61 11.18 2.42
N LYS A 136 6.04 11.45 1.18
CA LYS A 136 6.65 10.43 0.31
C LYS A 136 7.92 10.92 -0.38
N ASP A 137 9.04 10.36 0.04
CA ASP A 137 10.31 10.44 -0.67
C ASP A 137 10.40 9.27 -1.66
N PHE A 138 10.48 9.57 -2.94
CA PHE A 138 10.48 8.58 -4.02
C PHE A 138 11.88 8.38 -4.58
N LEU A 139 12.22 7.14 -4.90
CA LEU A 139 13.44 6.85 -5.64
C LEU A 139 13.36 7.44 -7.07
N PRO A 140 14.23 8.40 -7.44
CA PRO A 140 14.12 9.17 -8.68
C PRO A 140 14.26 8.32 -9.94
N GLN A 141 15.03 7.23 -9.89
CA GLN A 141 15.28 6.30 -10.98
C GLN A 141 14.06 5.47 -11.39
N PHE A 142 13.04 5.37 -10.53
CA PHE A 142 11.81 4.67 -10.87
C PHE A 142 10.84 5.61 -11.58
N PRO A 143 10.18 5.15 -12.65
CA PRO A 143 9.34 6.00 -13.48
C PRO A 143 8.09 6.46 -12.72
N LEU A 144 7.48 7.53 -13.23
CA LEU A 144 6.18 7.99 -12.75
C LEU A 144 5.10 6.95 -13.05
N GLU A 145 4.03 6.98 -12.25
CA GLU A 145 2.86 6.14 -12.49
C GLU A 145 2.25 6.41 -13.88
N ASN A 146 1.57 5.41 -14.45
CA ASN A 146 0.91 5.46 -15.76
C ASN A 146 1.86 5.64 -16.97
N THR A 147 3.15 5.40 -16.80
CA THR A 147 4.11 5.34 -17.91
C THR A 147 4.26 3.89 -18.42
N PRO A 148 4.67 3.68 -19.69
CA PRO A 148 5.00 2.35 -20.19
C PRO A 148 6.08 1.64 -19.36
N ASP A 149 7.11 2.38 -18.94
CA ASP A 149 8.23 1.84 -18.15
C ASP A 149 7.78 1.31 -16.79
N ALA A 150 6.76 1.92 -16.17
CA ALA A 150 6.17 1.43 -14.93
C ALA A 150 5.62 0.00 -15.07
N LYS A 151 5.08 -0.36 -16.24
CA LYS A 151 4.58 -1.73 -16.50
C LYS A 151 5.70 -2.75 -16.54
N GLN A 152 6.87 -2.39 -17.07
CA GLN A 152 8.03 -3.28 -17.12
C GLN A 152 8.56 -3.59 -15.70
N TRP A 153 8.53 -2.60 -14.81
CA TRP A 153 8.91 -2.80 -13.41
C TRP A 153 7.97 -3.74 -12.67
N ILE A 154 6.66 -3.66 -12.91
CA ILE A 154 5.70 -4.61 -12.32
C ILE A 154 6.05 -6.05 -12.71
N GLN A 155 6.33 -6.31 -13.98
CA GLN A 155 6.71 -7.65 -14.45
C GLN A 155 8.01 -8.14 -13.79
N THR A 156 8.99 -7.24 -13.65
CA THR A 156 10.26 -7.53 -12.98
C THR A 156 10.03 -7.90 -11.52
N TRP A 157 9.20 -7.15 -10.79
CA TRP A 157 8.89 -7.42 -9.39
C TRP A 157 8.04 -8.67 -9.20
N GLN A 158 7.12 -8.96 -10.11
CA GLN A 158 6.34 -10.21 -10.10
C GLN A 158 7.26 -11.44 -10.16
N GLY A 159 8.38 -11.36 -10.87
CA GLY A 159 9.37 -12.44 -10.95
C GLY A 159 10.01 -12.84 -9.61
N TYR A 160 9.95 -12.01 -8.58
CA TYR A 160 10.44 -12.36 -7.24
C TYR A 160 9.50 -13.29 -6.45
N PHE A 161 8.26 -13.45 -6.91
CA PHE A 161 7.21 -14.20 -6.21
C PHE A 161 6.60 -15.32 -7.08
N ALA A 162 7.23 -15.62 -8.21
CA ALA A 162 6.85 -16.68 -9.13
C ALA A 162 7.29 -18.07 -8.65
#